data_AF-A0A928SKL9-F1
#
_entry.id   AF-A0A928SKL9-F1
#
_cell.length_a   1.000
_cell.length_b   1.000
_cell.length_c   1.000
_cell.angle_alpha   90.00
_cell.angle_beta   90.00
_cell.angle_gamma   90.00
#
_symmetry.space_group_name_H-M   'P 1'
#
loop_
_entity.id
_entity.type
_entity.pdbx_description
1 polymer ?
#
loop_
_entity_poly.entity_id
_entity_poly.type
_entity_poly.pdbx_seq_one_letter_code
_entity_poly.pdbx_strand_id
1 'polypeptide(L)' 'MLETLGTLNLKIARLEQQLAVLKQQERLSAPYPTRKAELVREYLRLQSELGRLTERRQRLVH' A
#
# COMPACT_ATOMS: atom_id res chain seq x y z
N MET A 1 -21.09 10.24 2.53
CA MET A 1 -20.36 9.89 3.77
C MET A 1 -19.04 10.64 3.75
N LEU A 2 -18.83 11.61 4.65
CA LEU A 2 -17.53 12.26 4.83
C LEU A 2 -16.55 11.22 5.37
N GLU A 3 -15.51 10.91 4.60
CA GLU A 3 -14.43 10.04 5.05
C GLU A 3 -13.72 10.72 6.23
N THR A 4 -13.78 10.11 7.41
CA THR A 4 -13.18 10.67 8.62
C THR A 4 -11.70 10.31 8.70
N LEU A 5 -10.95 11.08 9.48
CA LEU A 5 -9.55 10.82 9.79
C LEU A 5 -9.32 9.37 10.28
N GLY A 6 -10.27 8.82 11.04
CA GLY A 6 -10.28 7.43 11.49
C GLY A 6 -10.38 6.43 10.34
N THR A 7 -11.32 6.62 9.40
CA THR A 7 -11.43 5.75 8.21
C THR A 7 -10.21 5.84 7.31
N LEU A 8 -9.58 7.01 7.24
CA LEU A 8 -8.40 7.23 6.43
C LEU A 8 -7.16 6.55 7.03
N ASN A 9 -7.01 6.60 8.36
CA ASN A 9 -5.97 5.87 9.09
C ASN A 9 -6.11 4.35 8.95
N LEU A 10 -7.33 3.82 9.01
CA LEU A 10 -7.58 2.40 8.78
C LEU A 10 -7.20 1.95 7.37
N LYS A 11 -7.48 2.77 6.36
CA LYS A 11 -7.07 2.50 4.97
C LYS A 11 -5.55 2.51 4.81
N ILE A 12 -4.87 3.49 5.41
CA ILE A 12 -3.40 3.58 5.45
C ILE A 12 -2.81 2.32 6.09
N ALA A 13 -3.27 1.95 7.29
CA ALA A 13 -2.77 0.77 8.00
C ALA A 13 -3.00 -0.53 7.20
N ARG A 14 -4.15 -0.66 6.55
CA ARG A 14 -4.45 -1.81 5.68
C ARG A 14 -3.51 -1.88 4.48
N LEU A 15 -3.23 -0.75 3.82
CA LEU A 15 -2.29 -0.69 2.70
C LEU A 15 -0.86 -1.01 3.15
N GLU A 16 -0.43 -0.51 4.31
CA GLU A 16 0.88 -0.85 4.88
C GLU A 16 1.01 -2.36 5.15
N GLN A 17 -0.04 -2.99 5.69
CA GLN A 17 -0.08 -4.44 5.88
C GLN A 17 0.00 -5.19 4.54
N GLN A 18 -0.75 -4.75 3.52
CA GLN A 18 -0.71 -5.37 2.19
C GLN A 18 0.67 -5.24 1.55
N LEU A 19 1.33 -4.09 1.66
CA LEU A 19 2.70 -3.89 1.18
C LEU A 19 3.70 -4.81 1.89
N ALA A 20 3.53 -5.04 3.19
CA ALA A 20 4.37 -5.99 3.94
C ALA A 20 4.20 -7.43 3.43
N VAL A 21 2.96 -7.85 3.17
CA VAL A 21 2.65 -9.16 2.59
C VAL A 21 3.23 -9.30 1.18
N LEU A 22 3.07 -8.31 0.31
CA LEU A 22 3.63 -8.32 -1.04
C LEU A 22 5.16 -8.42 -1.01
N LYS A 23 5.82 -7.71 -0.10
CA LYS A 23 7.28 -7.79 0.07
C LYS A 23 7.73 -9.17 0.56
N GLN A 24 6.95 -9.82 1.41
CA GLN A 24 7.21 -11.20 1.81
C GLN A 24 7.01 -12.17 0.64
N GLN A 25 5.95 -12.01 -0.14
CA GLN A 25 5.68 -12.84 -1.32
C GLN A 25 6.72 -12.65 -2.42
N GLU A 26 7.25 -11.43 -2.61
CA GLU A 26 8.32 -11.14 -3.56
C GLU A 26 9.58 -11.96 -3.23
N ARG A 27 9.95 -12.01 -1.94
CA ARG A 27 11.09 -12.81 -1.45
C ARG A 27 10.91 -14.29 -1.71
N LEU A 28 9.69 -14.81 -1.51
CA LEU A 28 9.36 -16.21 -1.76
C LEU A 28 9.25 -16.54 -3.26
N SER A 29 8.97 -15.53 -4.09
CA SER A 29 8.83 -15.67 -5.55
C SER A 29 10.13 -15.45 -6.31
N ALA A 30 11.28 -15.40 -5.63
CA ALA A 30 12.60 -15.26 -6.25
C ALA A 30 12.85 -16.20 -7.46
N PRO A 31 12.45 -17.49 -7.43
CA PRO A 31 12.63 -18.39 -8.58
C PRO A 31 11.62 -18.19 -9.73
N TYR A 32 10.60 -17.33 -9.58
CA TYR A 32 9.53 -17.11 -10.57
C TYR A 32 9.54 -15.65 -11.09
N PRO A 33 10.30 -15.32 -12.15
CA PRO A 33 10.53 -13.95 -12.58
C PRO A 33 9.26 -13.21 -13.02
N THR A 34 8.33 -13.90 -13.70
CA THR A 34 7.04 -13.31 -14.11
C THR A 34 6.20 -12.92 -12.90
N ARG A 35 6.08 -13.83 -11.93
CA ARG A 35 5.32 -13.60 -10.69
C ARG A 35 5.96 -12.49 -9.84
N LYS A 36 7.30 -12.43 -9.80
CA LYS A 36 8.03 -11.33 -9.17
C LYS A 36 7.70 -9.99 -9.82
N ALA A 37 7.69 -9.91 -11.15
CA ALA A 37 7.38 -8.68 -11.87
C ALA A 37 5.92 -8.21 -11.66
N GLU A 38 4.98 -9.13 -11.47
CA GLU A 38 3.60 -8.81 -11.08
C GLU A 38 3.53 -8.25 -9.66
N LEU A 39 4.17 -8.91 -8.70
CA LEU A 39 4.22 -8.47 -7.29
C LEU A 39 4.87 -7.08 -7.15
N VAL A 40 5.95 -6.81 -7.90
CA VAL A 40 6.60 -5.49 -7.92
C VAL A 40 5.66 -4.42 -8.49
N ARG A 41 4.94 -4.72 -9.58
CA ARG A 41 3.97 -3.77 -10.15
C ARG A 41 2.83 -3.48 -9.19
N GLU A 42 2.32 -4.49 -8.50
CA GLU A 42 1.30 -4.34 -7.49
C GLU A 42 1.81 -3.54 -6.28
N TYR A 43 3.03 -3.81 -5.82
CA TYR A 43 3.69 -3.06 -4.75
C TYR A 43 3.80 -1.57 -5.08
N LEU A 44 4.30 -1.22 -6.28
CA LEU A 44 4.45 0.17 -6.71
C LEU A 44 3.09 0.90 -6.81
N ARG A 45 2.04 0.18 -7.25
CA ARG A 45 0.68 0.71 -7.28
C ARG A 45 0.17 1.03 -5.88
N LEU A 46 0.27 0.09 -4.94
CA LEU A 46 -0.18 0.28 -3.56
C LEU A 46 0.65 1.33 -2.82
N GLN A 47 1.95 1.43 -3.10
CA GLN A 47 2.82 2.46 -2.54
C GLN A 47 2.41 3.86 -3.00
N SER A 48 2.03 4.01 -4.28
CA SER A 48 1.52 5.28 -4.81
C SER A 48 0.17 5.66 -4.18
N GLU A 49 -0.70 4.68 -3.95
CA GLU A 49 -1.98 4.89 -3.27
C GLU A 49 -1.79 5.30 -1.81
N LEU A 50 -0.87 4.64 -1.11
CA LEU A 50 -0.49 5.00 0.25
C LEU A 50 -0.01 6.45 0.33
N GLY A 51 0.88 6.87 -0.57
CA GLY A 51 1.36 8.25 -0.64
C GLY A 51 0.22 9.27 -0.78
N ARG A 52 -0.74 9.02 -1.67
CA ARG A 52 -1.92 9.89 -1.85
C ARG A 52 -2.79 9.97 -0.59
N LEU A 53 -2.99 8.85 0.10
CA LEU A 53 -3.77 8.84 1.34
C LEU A 53 -3.01 9.53 2.47
N THR A 54 -1.69 9.36 2.58
CA THR A 54 -0.87 10.03 3.57
C THR A 54 -0.85 11.55 3.36
N GLU A 55 -0.70 12.01 2.11
CA GLU A 55 -0.82 13.44 1.78
C GLU A 55 -2.21 13.98 2.13
N ARG A 56 -3.26 13.23 1.78
CA ARG A 56 -4.64 13.62 2.12
C ARG A 56 -4.85 13.68 3.63
N ARG A 57 -4.25 12.77 4.40
CA ARG A 57 -4.26 12.80 5.87
C ARG A 57 -3.61 14.08 6.39
N GLN A 58 -2.43 14.41 5.88
CA GLN A 58 -1.69 15.62 6.30
C GLN A 58 -2.53 16.88 6.08
N ARG A 59 -3.24 16.98 4.94
CA ARG A 59 -4.15 18.09 4.64
C ARG A 59 -5.41 18.15 5.52
N LEU A 60 -5.78 17.06 6.19
CA LEU A 60 -6.92 17.00 7.10
C LEU A 60 -6.53 17.22 8.56
N VAL A 61 -5.24 17.10 8.88
CA VAL A 61 -4.67 17.31 10.23
C VAL A 61 -4.14 18.75 10.40
N HIS A 62 -3.75 19.40 9.29
CA HIS A 62 -3.46 20.84 9.23
C HIS A 62 -4.71 21.63 8.87
#